data_AF-D6ZJT6-F1
#
_entry.id   AF-D6ZJT6-F1
#
_cell.length_a   1.000
_cell.length_b   1.000
_cell.length_c   1.000
_cell.angle_alpha   90.00
_cell.angle_beta   90.00
_cell.angle_gamma   90.00
#
_symmetry.space_group_name_H-M   'P 1'
#
loop_
_entity.id
_entity.type
_entity.pdbx_description
1 polymer ?
#
loop_
_entity_poly.entity_id
_entity_poly.type
_entity_poly.pdbx_seq_one_letter_code
_entity_poly.pdbx_strand_id
1 'polypeptide(L)'
;MNVSYSREQRREALKVYRRTGSVTKTILLLGYPGRWTLHKWIREAGKPVSKPKRAQRLTHYPFKTKLSAVEMFSKGARPRQIAS
;
A
#
# COMPACT_ATOMS: atom_id res chain seq x y z
N MET A 1 22.80 7.57 -4.23
CA MET A 1 22.00 7.38 -5.46
C MET A 1 20.91 6.35 -5.19
N ASN A 2 19.64 6.67 -5.42
CA ASN A 2 18.56 5.67 -5.36
C ASN A 2 18.46 4.99 -6.72
N VAL A 3 19.01 3.77 -6.83
CA VAL A 3 18.86 2.96 -8.04
C VAL A 3 17.44 2.42 -8.08
N SER A 4 16.64 2.93 -9.02
CA SER A 4 15.30 2.41 -9.31
C SER A 4 15.42 1.37 -10.43
N TYR A 5 14.93 0.16 -10.18
CA TYR A 5 14.90 -0.91 -11.18
C TYR A 5 13.56 -0.92 -11.90
N SER A 6 13.59 -1.14 -13.22
CA SER A 6 12.37 -1.24 -14.02
C SER A 6 11.57 -2.50 -13.65
N ARG A 7 10.27 -2.49 -13.97
CA ARG A 7 9.41 -3.67 -13.78
C ARG A 7 9.86 -4.86 -14.64
N GLU A 8 10.55 -4.60 -15.75
CA GLU A 8 11.08 -5.62 -16.66
C GLU A 8 12.31 -6.27 -16.07
N GLN A 9 13.26 -5.46 -15.57
CA GLN A 9 14.43 -5.93 -14.83
C GLN A 9 14.04 -6.80 -13.63
N ARG A 10 13.02 -6.39 -12.88
CA ARG A 10 12.48 -7.20 -11.78
C ARG A 10 11.92 -8.54 -12.27
N ARG A 11 11.16 -8.56 -13.37
CA ARG A 11 10.58 -9.78 -13.93
C ARG A 11 11.66 -10.74 -14.44
N GLU A 12 12.67 -10.21 -15.13
CA GLU A 12 13.80 -10.97 -15.64
C GLU A 12 14.61 -11.58 -14.49
N ALA A 13 14.96 -10.79 -13.48
CA ALA A 13 15.67 -11.28 -12.28
C ALA A 13 14.91 -12.42 -11.58
N LEU A 14 13.59 -12.30 -11.45
CA LEU A 14 12.76 -13.38 -10.89
C LEU A 14 12.65 -14.61 -11.80
N LYS A 15 12.78 -14.46 -13.12
CA LYS A 15 12.82 -15.58 -14.08
C LYS A 15 14.15 -16.33 -13.99
N VAL A 16 15.27 -15.60 -13.97
CA VAL A 16 16.61 -16.17 -13.81
C VAL A 16 16.78 -16.84 -12.45
N TYR A 17 16.26 -16.24 -11.38
CA TYR A 17 16.23 -16.85 -10.06
C TYR A 17 15.49 -18.18 -10.05
N ARG A 18 14.30 -18.25 -10.68
CA ARG A 18 13.53 -19.49 -10.81
C ARG A 18 14.30 -20.60 -11.55
N ARG A 19 15.14 -20.23 -12.53
CA ARG A 19 15.99 -21.19 -13.25
C ARG A 19 17.21 -21.64 -12.44
N THR A 20 17.83 -20.74 -11.68
CA THR A 20 19.11 -21.01 -11.00
C THR A 20 18.96 -21.54 -9.57
N GLY A 21 17.83 -21.25 -8.91
CA GLY A 21 17.58 -21.55 -7.50
C GLY A 21 18.46 -20.77 -6.52
N SER A 22 19.34 -19.87 -7.00
CA SER A 22 20.35 -19.20 -6.18
C SER A 22 20.41 -17.71 -6.46
N VAL A 23 20.29 -16.92 -5.38
CA VAL A 23 20.38 -15.46 -5.42
C VAL A 23 21.76 -15.01 -5.92
N THR A 24 22.83 -15.58 -5.37
CA THR A 24 24.20 -15.21 -5.75
C THR A 24 24.47 -15.48 -7.23
N LYS A 25 24.06 -16.65 -7.74
CA LYS A 25 24.19 -16.98 -9.18
C LYS A 25 23.37 -16.03 -10.06
N THR A 26 22.17 -15.65 -9.63
CA THR A 26 21.33 -14.71 -10.37
C THR A 26 22.01 -13.34 -10.51
N ILE A 27 22.62 -12.84 -9.44
CA ILE A 27 23.30 -11.54 -9.42
C ILE A 27 24.57 -11.57 -10.27
N LEU A 28 25.35 -12.65 -10.19
CA LEU A 28 26.53 -12.84 -11.05
C LEU A 28 26.16 -12.87 -12.54
N LEU A 29 25.03 -13.48 -12.89
CA LEU A 29 24.58 -13.58 -14.29
C LEU A 29 24.03 -12.27 -14.85
N LEU A 30 23.30 -11.49 -14.06
CA LEU A 30 22.66 -10.26 -14.51
C LEU A 30 23.48 -9.00 -14.24
N GLY A 31 24.41 -9.04 -13.28
CA GLY A 31 25.11 -7.86 -12.75
C GLY A 31 24.25 -6.99 -11.83
N TYR A 32 22.99 -7.35 -11.63
CA TYR A 32 22.00 -6.67 -10.80
C TYR A 32 20.91 -7.67 -10.36
N PRO A 33 20.01 -7.32 -9.42
CA PRO A 33 20.09 -6.24 -8.46
C PRO A 33 21.02 -6.60 -7.28
N GLY A 34 21.15 -5.74 -6.28
CA GLY A 34 21.82 -6.12 -5.02
C GLY A 34 21.13 -7.30 -4.31
N ARG A 35 21.87 -8.03 -3.48
CA ARG A 35 21.41 -9.24 -2.75
C ARG A 35 20.12 -9.01 -1.96
N TRP A 36 20.06 -7.92 -1.19
CA TRP A 36 18.88 -7.56 -0.41
C TRP A 36 17.64 -7.27 -1.26
N THR A 37 17.83 -6.60 -2.39
CA THR A 37 16.77 -6.27 -3.33
C THR A 37 16.17 -7.52 -3.95
N LEU A 38 17.00 -8.50 -4.36
CA LEU A 38 16.49 -9.74 -4.93
C LEU A 38 15.70 -10.55 -3.89
N HIS A 39 16.20 -10.65 -2.64
CA HIS A 39 15.45 -11.29 -1.55
C HIS A 39 14.09 -10.62 -1.29
N LYS A 40 14.03 -9.29 -1.32
CA LYS A 40 12.77 -8.54 -1.19
C LYS A 40 11.81 -8.90 -2.32
N TRP A 41 12.27 -8.91 -3.57
CA TRP A 41 11.43 -9.27 -4.71
C TRP A 41 10.92 -10.71 -4.65
N ILE A 42 11.74 -11.66 -4.22
CA ILE A 42 11.34 -13.06 -4.04
C ILE A 42 10.22 -13.16 -2.99
N ARG A 43 10.38 -12.48 -1.84
CA ARG A 43 9.37 -12.46 -0.77
C ARG A 43 8.05 -11.84 -1.20
N GLU A 44 8.12 -10.80 -2.04
CA GLU A 44 6.94 -10.12 -2.58
C GLU A 44 6.28 -10.90 -3.72
N ALA A 45 7.04 -11.66 -4.52
CA ALA A 45 6.51 -12.38 -5.69
C ALA A 45 5.47 -13.45 -5.32
N GLY A 46 5.55 -14.02 -4.11
CA GLY A 46 4.58 -14.98 -3.59
C GLY A 46 3.42 -14.36 -2.83
N LYS A 47 3.37 -13.02 -2.69
CA LYS A 47 2.29 -12.34 -1.96
C LYS A 47 1.42 -11.56 -2.94
N PRO A 48 0.08 -11.65 -2.83
CA PRO A 48 -0.76 -10.70 -3.55
C PRO A 48 -0.36 -9.29 -3.11
N VAL A 49 -0.32 -8.36 -4.07
CA VAL A 49 -0.04 -6.95 -3.78
C VAL A 49 -1.13 -6.44 -2.85
N SER A 50 -0.82 -6.36 -1.54
CA SER A 50 -1.76 -5.83 -0.57
C SER A 50 -1.98 -4.36 -0.91
N LYS A 51 -3.21 -3.99 -1.26
CA LYS A 51 -3.58 -2.58 -1.35
C LYS A 51 -3.31 -1.94 0.02
N PRO A 52 -2.72 -0.74 0.08
CA PRO A 52 -2.55 -0.04 1.35
C PRO A 52 -3.94 0.14 1.97
N LYS A 53 -4.09 -0.22 3.25
CA LYS A 53 -5.31 0.06 4.00
C LYS A 53 -5.45 1.58 4.08
N ARG A 54 -6.33 2.15 3.27
CA ARG A 54 -6.68 3.57 3.38
C ARG A 54 -7.65 3.71 4.54
N ALA A 55 -7.22 4.38 5.60
CA ALA A 55 -8.14 4.81 6.65
C ALA A 55 -9.22 5.68 5.98
N GLN A 56 -10.49 5.37 6.24
CA GLN A 56 -11.58 6.23 5.82
C GLN A 56 -11.44 7.54 6.60
N ARG A 57 -11.25 8.66 5.90
CA ARG A 57 -11.29 9.96 6.55
C ARG A 57 -12.76 10.24 6.88
N LEU A 58 -13.10 10.35 8.17
CA LEU A 58 -14.43 10.76 8.66
C LEU A 58 -14.76 12.23 8.33
N THR A 59 -14.03 12.86 7.42
CA THR A 59 -14.07 14.31 7.16
C THR A 59 -15.33 14.76 6.46
N HIS A 60 -16.17 13.85 5.95
CA HIS A 60 -17.37 14.20 5.21
C HIS A 60 -18.63 13.57 5.82
N TYR A 61 -19.19 14.22 6.83
CA TYR A 61 -20.54 13.92 7.29
C TYR A 61 -21.54 14.14 6.14
N PRO A 62 -22.46 13.19 5.88
CA PRO A 62 -23.53 13.35 4.90
C PRO A 62 -24.34 14.63 5.17
N PHE A 63 -24.84 15.27 4.11
CA PHE A 63 -25.62 16.51 4.22
C PHE A 63 -26.84 16.35 5.16
N LYS A 64 -27.52 15.20 5.08
CA LYS A 64 -28.64 14.85 5.95
C LYS A 64 -28.26 14.88 7.44
N THR A 65 -27.09 14.37 7.79
CA THR A 65 -26.57 14.36 9.17
C THR A 65 -26.29 15.78 9.68
N LYS A 66 -25.79 16.65 8.79
CA LYS A 66 -25.61 18.07 9.12
C LYS A 66 -26.94 18.78 9.33
N LEU A 67 -27.92 18.54 8.46
CA LEU A 67 -29.26 19.14 8.55
C LEU A 67 -29.97 18.73 9.85
N SER A 68 -29.95 17.44 10.19
CA SER A 68 -30.54 16.96 11.45
C SER A 68 -29.88 17.57 12.69
N ALA A 69 -28.55 17.76 12.65
CA ALA A 69 -27.82 18.42 13.74
C ALA A 69 -28.27 19.88 13.92
N VAL A 70 -28.45 20.63 12.82
CA VAL A 70 -28.96 22.01 12.84
C VAL A 70 -30.38 22.06 13.37
N GLU A 71 -31.27 21.18 12.89
CA GLU A 71 -32.65 21.11 13.38
C GLU A 71 -32.74 20.82 14.88
N MET A 72 -31.92 19.90 15.39
CA MET A 72 -31.87 19.60 16.82
C MET A 72 -31.35 20.79 17.63
N PHE A 73 -30.33 21.49 17.14
CA PHE A 73 -29.80 22.69 17.79
C PHE A 73 -30.84 23.82 17.83
N SER A 74 -31.53 24.07 16.71
CA SER A 74 -32.61 25.06 16.63
C SER A 74 -33.79 24.74 17.56
N LYS A 75 -34.02 23.46 17.86
CA LYS A 75 -35.02 23.00 18.85
C LYS A 75 -34.54 23.11 20.31
N GLY A 76 -33.33 23.63 20.55
CA GLY A 76 -32.77 23.85 21.88
C GLY A 76 -31.94 22.68 22.43
N ALA A 77 -31.65 21.66 21.62
CA ALA A 77 -30.77 20.57 22.05
C ALA A 77 -29.34 21.07 22.26
N ARG A 78 -28.68 20.58 23.31
CA ARG A 78 -27.29 20.94 23.60
C ARG A 78 -26.34 20.22 22.64
N PRO A 79 -25.21 20.83 22.24
CA PRO A 79 -24.23 20.19 21.34
C PRO A 79 -23.79 18.78 21.77
N ARG A 80 -23.71 18.52 23.08
CA ARG A 80 -23.37 17.20 23.63
C ARG A 80 -24.42 16.12 23.32
N GLN A 81 -25.70 16.49 23.20
CA GLN A 81 -26.79 15.57 22.84
C GLN A 81 -26.85 15.30 21.33
N ILE A 82 -26.35 16.24 20.52
CA ILE A 82 -26.32 16.16 19.05
C ILE A 82 -25.13 15.32 18.56
N ALA A 83 -24.02 15.35 19.30
CA ALA A 83 -22.79 14.62 18.98
C ALA A 83 -22.74 13.19 19.55
N SER A 84 -23.79 12.77 20.26
CA SER A 84 -23.94 11.40 20.78
C SER A 84 -24.54 10.47 19.73
#